data_AF-A0A832PU66-F1
#
_entry.id   AF-A0A832PU66-F1
#
_cell.length_a   1.000
_cell.length_b   1.000
_cell.length_c   1.000
_cell.angle_alpha   90.00
_cell.angle_beta   90.00
_cell.angle_gamma   90.00
#
_symmetry.space_group_name_H-M   'P 1'
#
loop_
_entity.id
_entity.type
_entity.pdbx_description
1 polymer ?
#
loop_
_entity_poly.entity_id
_entity_poly.type
_entity_poly.pdbx_seq_one_letter_code
_entity_poly.pdbx_strand_id
1 'polypeptide(L)'
;MKIKIRSGFLGLVVLMAFAGCGGGGAKKDPGGAIDLDSVEVPDLGDASDVVKPDDLSDAVDTDDENRDVSEVDAEEPDLNEPDDSASGDADSGEDVECVPYCGPEDDPYECEDDGCGNLCGICQYPKVLCSRERKCVEYCKPECDGKECGTDGCTGYCGECQSNEVCNDEFKCVLKDCKPECDDKECGPDKCGGNCGHCGEGEICNTAFECTEDLNCHDITAAGQCIGNQLLYCQNAQLVREDCDAIPGMVCTYSHAGQTHLCTYPEVCQPQCEEKQCGDDRCGGSCGTCPDEQVCSTVGVCGPPCGDVTERGACLYHDTTLVYCSQGILLEIDCSAYRLYCKYDPTMHGNEGGYDCLP
;
A
#
# COMPACT_ATOMS: atom_id res chain seq x y z
N MET A 1 -34.63 31.81 -66.58
CA MET A 1 -33.63 32.53 -67.41
C MET A 1 -32.22 32.20 -66.90
N LYS A 2 -31.16 32.73 -67.53
CA LYS A 2 -29.74 32.39 -67.21
C LYS A 2 -29.24 33.09 -65.93
N ILE A 3 -28.15 32.57 -65.35
CA ILE A 3 -26.81 33.21 -65.30
C ILE A 3 -25.74 32.14 -64.87
N LYS A 4 -24.44 32.42 -65.08
CA LYS A 4 -23.29 31.48 -64.91
C LYS A 4 -22.34 31.91 -63.77
N ILE A 5 -21.62 30.94 -63.18
CA ILE A 5 -20.19 30.95 -62.73
C ILE A 5 -19.86 29.52 -62.25
N ARG A 6 -18.73 28.81 -62.44
CA ARG A 6 -17.41 28.94 -63.13
C ARG A 6 -16.16 29.12 -62.24
N SER A 7 -15.09 28.37 -62.62
CA SER A 7 -13.72 28.31 -62.05
C SER A 7 -13.56 27.30 -60.90
N GLY A 8 -12.40 26.66 -60.71
CA GLY A 8 -11.20 26.62 -61.58
C GLY A 8 -10.01 25.92 -60.91
N PHE A 9 -9.44 24.90 -61.55
CA PHE A 9 -8.37 24.04 -61.01
C PHE A 9 -6.99 24.70 -61.11
N LEU A 10 -6.15 24.61 -60.07
CA LEU A 10 -4.69 24.61 -60.18
C LEU A 10 -4.04 24.04 -58.91
N GLY A 11 -3.00 23.21 -59.06
CA GLY A 11 -2.18 22.71 -57.96
C GLY A 11 -0.81 23.38 -57.90
N LEU A 12 -0.12 23.28 -56.77
CA LEU A 12 1.23 23.81 -56.56
C LEU A 12 2.16 22.71 -56.04
N VAL A 13 3.32 22.52 -56.68
CA VAL A 13 4.40 21.65 -56.20
C VAL A 13 5.48 22.54 -55.57
N VAL A 14 5.92 22.21 -54.36
CA VAL A 14 6.99 22.94 -53.67
C VAL A 14 8.29 22.14 -53.73
N LEU A 15 9.29 22.69 -54.41
CA LEU A 15 10.66 22.21 -54.41
C LEU A 15 11.43 22.89 -53.26
N MET A 16 11.94 22.10 -52.32
CA MET A 16 12.95 22.55 -51.37
C MET A 16 14.34 22.21 -51.91
N ALA A 17 15.21 23.21 -52.00
CA ALA A 17 16.61 23.05 -52.35
C ALA A 17 17.48 23.76 -51.31
N PHE A 18 18.39 23.03 -50.69
CA PHE A 18 19.37 23.59 -49.75
C PHE A 18 20.78 23.47 -50.32
N ALA A 19 21.49 24.59 -50.37
CA ALA A 19 22.87 24.67 -50.85
C ALA A 19 23.86 24.50 -49.69
N GLY A 20 24.98 23.81 -49.94
CA GLY A 20 26.03 23.60 -48.95
C GLY A 20 27.06 24.75 -48.88
N CYS A 21 27.44 25.13 -47.66
CA CYS A 21 28.58 25.99 -47.33
C CYS A 21 28.88 25.80 -45.82
N GLY A 22 30.12 25.82 -45.30
CA GLY A 22 31.40 25.98 -46.00
C GLY A 22 32.64 26.13 -45.11
N GLY A 23 32.86 25.22 -44.15
CA GLY A 23 34.18 24.91 -43.58
C GLY A 23 34.76 25.77 -42.44
N GLY A 24 35.74 25.18 -41.73
CA GLY A 24 36.72 25.86 -40.87
C GLY A 24 36.62 25.57 -39.36
N GLY A 25 37.69 25.04 -38.76
CA GLY A 25 37.83 25.01 -37.29
C GLY A 25 38.52 23.78 -36.68
N ALA A 26 39.79 23.51 -37.00
CA ALA A 26 40.54 22.45 -36.31
C ALA A 26 41.03 22.92 -34.93
N LYS A 27 40.75 22.13 -33.88
CA LYS A 27 41.51 22.11 -32.63
C LYS A 27 41.94 20.66 -32.34
N LYS A 28 42.99 20.53 -31.54
CA LYS A 28 43.58 19.24 -31.14
C LYS A 28 43.20 18.99 -29.69
N ASP A 29 42.64 17.83 -29.40
CA ASP A 29 42.60 17.30 -28.04
C ASP A 29 43.89 16.50 -27.79
N PRO A 30 44.61 16.75 -26.69
CA PRO A 30 45.76 15.94 -26.31
C PRO A 30 45.29 14.61 -25.72
N GLY A 31 45.90 13.50 -26.14
CA GLY A 31 45.64 12.21 -25.52
C GLY A 31 46.13 12.19 -24.07
N GLY A 32 45.24 11.84 -23.15
CA GLY A 32 45.53 11.62 -21.73
C GLY A 32 45.09 10.22 -21.32
N ALA A 33 45.89 9.21 -21.67
CA ALA A 33 45.78 7.90 -21.03
C ALA A 33 46.36 8.02 -19.61
N ILE A 34 45.66 7.44 -18.63
CA ILE A 34 46.14 7.29 -17.25
C ILE A 34 46.10 5.81 -16.90
N ASP A 35 47.20 5.30 -16.33
CA ASP A 35 47.38 3.88 -16.04
C ASP A 35 46.46 3.41 -14.89
N LEU A 36 45.90 2.19 -15.05
CA LEU A 36 45.30 1.47 -13.93
C LEU A 36 46.40 0.75 -13.13
N ASP A 37 47.12 1.48 -12.29
CA ASP A 37 48.04 0.87 -11.30
C ASP A 37 48.36 1.83 -10.14
N SER A 38 47.34 2.25 -9.36
CA SER A 38 47.43 2.74 -7.96
C SER A 38 46.05 3.12 -7.40
N VAL A 39 45.32 2.14 -6.87
CA VAL A 39 44.24 2.39 -5.90
C VAL A 39 44.45 1.43 -4.74
N GLU A 40 44.76 1.96 -3.56
CA GLU A 40 44.89 1.17 -2.34
C GLU A 40 43.51 0.74 -1.86
N VAL A 41 43.29 -0.57 -1.74
CA VAL A 41 42.03 -1.11 -1.22
C VAL A 41 42.00 -1.00 0.31
N PRO A 42 40.99 -0.37 0.93
CA PRO A 42 40.79 -0.47 2.36
C PRO A 42 40.30 -1.88 2.73
N ASP A 43 40.89 -2.43 3.78
CA ASP A 43 40.64 -3.79 4.25
C ASP A 43 39.23 -3.92 4.88
N LEU A 44 38.35 -4.73 4.27
CA LEU A 44 37.03 -5.04 4.79
C LEU A 44 37.10 -6.35 5.58
N GLY A 45 37.38 -6.20 6.88
CA GLY A 45 37.44 -7.32 7.83
C GLY A 45 36.11 -8.07 7.97
N ASP A 46 36.21 -9.33 8.39
CA ASP A 46 35.09 -10.25 8.58
C ASP A 46 33.97 -9.68 9.48
N ALA A 47 32.73 -9.82 9.02
CA ALA A 47 31.52 -9.45 9.76
C ALA A 47 30.59 -10.66 9.93
N SER A 48 31.13 -11.73 10.52
CA SER A 48 30.32 -12.80 11.11
C SER A 48 30.00 -12.45 12.56
N ASP A 49 28.80 -11.94 12.81
CA ASP A 49 28.04 -12.32 14.02
C ASP A 49 26.55 -11.98 13.85
N VAL A 50 25.69 -12.94 14.22
CA VAL A 50 24.22 -12.79 14.20
C VAL A 50 23.72 -12.74 15.64
N VAL A 51 23.32 -11.55 16.09
CA VAL A 51 22.70 -11.34 17.39
C VAL A 51 21.28 -10.83 17.17
N LYS A 52 20.32 -11.38 17.94
CA LYS A 52 18.92 -10.96 17.92
C LYS A 52 18.71 -9.77 18.85
N PRO A 53 17.75 -8.86 18.57
CA PRO A 53 17.34 -7.85 19.53
C PRO A 53 16.43 -8.47 20.60
N ASP A 54 16.71 -8.14 21.86
CA ASP A 54 15.77 -8.10 22.99
C ASP A 54 16.33 -7.06 24.00
N ASP A 55 15.45 -6.37 24.72
CA ASP A 55 15.67 -5.52 25.90
C ASP A 55 16.81 -4.47 25.91
N LEU A 56 16.47 -3.20 25.63
CA LEU A 56 16.58 -2.13 26.62
C LEU A 56 15.77 -0.87 26.25
N SER A 57 15.05 -0.32 27.22
CA SER A 57 14.48 1.04 27.19
C SER A 57 15.05 1.89 28.33
N ASP A 58 14.72 3.18 28.32
CA ASP A 58 14.77 4.08 29.48
C ASP A 58 16.15 4.45 30.05
N ALA A 59 16.82 5.34 29.32
CA ALA A 59 17.61 6.41 29.94
C ALA A 59 16.91 7.75 29.67
N VAL A 60 16.49 8.44 30.73
CA VAL A 60 15.98 9.82 30.70
C VAL A 60 16.70 10.63 31.79
N ASP A 61 16.94 11.90 31.49
CA ASP A 61 17.95 12.77 32.11
C ASP A 61 17.81 13.04 33.62
N THR A 62 18.93 13.43 34.22
CA THR A 62 19.03 13.93 35.59
C THR A 62 18.91 15.47 35.64
N ASP A 63 18.68 15.98 36.86
CA ASP A 63 19.00 17.34 37.30
C ASP A 63 18.22 18.53 36.69
N ASP A 64 17.08 18.88 37.32
CA ASP A 64 16.59 20.27 37.37
C ASP A 64 16.30 20.66 38.84
N GLU A 65 17.30 21.24 39.51
CA GLU A 65 17.13 21.86 40.82
C GLU A 65 16.41 23.21 40.70
N ASN A 66 15.24 23.34 41.33
CA ASN A 66 14.86 24.45 42.24
C ASN A 66 13.33 24.69 42.28
N ARG A 67 12.71 24.40 43.44
CA ARG A 67 11.53 25.16 43.87
C ARG A 67 11.34 25.19 45.39
N ASP A 68 11.63 26.35 45.99
CA ASP A 68 11.14 26.74 47.32
C ASP A 68 9.61 26.55 47.48
N VAL A 69 9.16 26.12 48.68
CA VAL A 69 8.51 27.01 49.67
C VAL A 69 8.03 26.22 50.91
N SER A 70 8.18 26.86 52.09
CA SER A 70 7.55 26.59 53.41
C SER A 70 7.91 25.32 54.19
N GLU A 71 8.66 25.53 55.27
CA GLU A 71 8.65 24.71 56.49
C GLU A 71 7.30 24.84 57.21
N VAL A 72 6.84 23.75 57.86
CA VAL A 72 5.79 23.77 58.91
C VAL A 72 6.17 22.74 59.97
N ASP A 73 5.93 23.06 61.25
CA ASP A 73 6.44 22.31 62.41
C ASP A 73 5.91 20.87 62.58
N ALA A 74 6.76 20.09 63.24
CA ALA A 74 6.67 18.71 63.71
C ALA A 74 5.32 18.21 64.27
N GLU A 75 5.07 16.91 64.05
CA GLU A 75 4.81 15.97 65.16
C GLU A 75 5.28 14.55 64.80
N GLU A 76 5.87 13.85 65.78
CA GLU A 76 6.15 12.41 65.81
C GLU A 76 5.55 11.87 67.12
N PRO A 77 5.19 10.57 67.27
CA PRO A 77 5.18 9.50 66.26
C PRO A 77 3.80 8.79 66.15
N ASP A 78 3.69 7.78 65.29
CA ASP A 78 3.38 6.43 65.80
C ASP A 78 3.92 5.34 64.85
N LEU A 79 4.01 4.11 65.33
CA LEU A 79 4.40 2.93 64.57
C LEU A 79 3.16 2.16 64.06
N ASN A 80 3.39 1.15 63.21
CA ASN A 80 2.44 0.15 62.69
C ASN A 80 1.59 0.57 61.48
N GLU A 81 2.21 0.62 60.30
CA GLU A 81 1.60 0.01 59.10
C GLU A 81 2.31 -1.35 58.85
N PRO A 82 1.62 -2.39 58.34
CA PRO A 82 2.22 -3.69 58.07
C PRO A 82 2.92 -3.73 56.71
N ASP A 83 4.20 -4.09 56.69
CA ASP A 83 4.94 -4.43 55.45
C ASP A 83 4.46 -5.79 54.89
N ASP A 84 3.41 -5.78 54.07
CA ASP A 84 2.99 -6.93 53.26
C ASP A 84 3.99 -7.20 52.11
N SER A 85 5.17 -7.71 52.47
CA SER A 85 6.24 -8.14 51.53
C SER A 85 7.12 -9.25 52.12
N ALA A 86 6.49 -10.31 52.61
CA ALA A 86 7.13 -11.44 53.29
C ALA A 86 7.85 -12.43 52.36
N SER A 87 8.81 -11.97 51.55
CA SER A 87 9.81 -12.84 50.90
C SER A 87 10.89 -13.27 51.91
N GLY A 88 10.48 -14.07 52.90
CA GLY A 88 11.27 -14.41 54.08
C GLY A 88 12.26 -15.56 53.92
N ASP A 89 13.33 -15.38 53.15
CA ASP A 89 14.51 -16.28 53.18
C ASP A 89 15.32 -16.05 54.49
N ALA A 90 14.81 -16.58 55.60
CA ALA A 90 15.40 -16.46 56.93
C ALA A 90 15.40 -17.80 57.70
N ASP A 91 16.48 -18.57 57.53
CA ASP A 91 16.74 -19.78 58.33
C ASP A 91 16.96 -19.46 59.81
N SER A 92 15.88 -19.60 60.59
CA SER A 92 15.95 -19.79 62.05
C SER A 92 14.73 -20.57 62.52
N GLY A 93 14.89 -21.88 62.69
CA GLY A 93 13.77 -22.80 62.87
C GLY A 93 13.06 -22.74 64.23
N GLU A 94 11.80 -22.32 64.20
CA GLU A 94 10.71 -23.09 64.82
C GLU A 94 9.83 -23.66 63.68
N ASP A 95 9.39 -24.92 63.82
CA ASP A 95 8.55 -25.59 62.81
C ASP A 95 7.11 -25.04 62.84
N VAL A 96 6.91 -23.82 62.32
CA VAL A 96 5.58 -23.24 62.13
C VAL A 96 4.87 -23.97 60.99
N GLU A 97 4.04 -24.95 61.34
CA GLU A 97 3.19 -25.68 60.40
C GLU A 97 2.31 -24.68 59.63
N CYS A 98 2.55 -24.53 58.33
CA CYS A 98 1.83 -23.58 57.50
C CYS A 98 0.36 -24.00 57.38
N VAL A 99 -0.55 -23.10 57.75
CA VAL A 99 -2.00 -23.34 57.75
C VAL A 99 -2.60 -22.73 56.47
N PRO A 100 -2.95 -23.54 55.46
CA PRO A 100 -3.45 -23.03 54.18
C PRO A 100 -4.82 -22.38 54.34
N TYR A 101 -5.03 -21.22 53.71
CA TYR A 101 -6.29 -20.47 53.81
C TYR A 101 -6.88 -20.12 52.44
N CYS A 102 -8.08 -20.65 52.18
CA CYS A 102 -8.77 -20.52 50.90
C CYS A 102 -10.12 -19.78 51.02
N GLY A 103 -10.16 -18.76 51.88
CA GLY A 103 -11.37 -17.99 52.15
C GLY A 103 -12.27 -18.59 53.24
N PRO A 104 -13.36 -17.89 53.58
CA PRO A 104 -14.35 -18.36 54.55
C PRO A 104 -15.18 -19.52 54.00
N GLU A 105 -15.71 -20.38 54.89
CA GLU A 105 -16.52 -21.56 54.49
C GLU A 105 -17.75 -21.21 53.63
N ASP A 106 -18.36 -20.03 53.85
CA ASP A 106 -19.52 -19.54 53.10
C ASP A 106 -19.17 -18.97 51.71
N ASP A 107 -17.91 -18.60 51.45
CA ASP A 107 -17.46 -18.05 50.16
C ASP A 107 -15.96 -18.36 49.86
N PRO A 108 -15.62 -19.62 49.54
CA PRO A 108 -14.24 -20.02 49.31
C PRO A 108 -13.69 -19.45 47.98
N TYR A 109 -12.37 -19.31 47.92
CA TYR A 109 -11.65 -18.84 46.74
C TYR A 109 -11.59 -19.96 45.68
N GLU A 110 -11.98 -19.65 44.45
CA GLU A 110 -12.01 -20.62 43.33
C GLU A 110 -10.64 -20.80 42.67
N CYS A 111 -9.71 -19.90 43.00
CA CYS A 111 -8.37 -19.70 42.45
C CYS A 111 -7.59 -18.76 43.38
N GLU A 112 -6.29 -18.56 43.12
CA GLU A 112 -5.27 -17.97 44.03
C GLU A 112 -4.51 -19.05 44.84
N ASP A 113 -3.38 -18.67 45.43
CA ASP A 113 -2.58 -19.53 46.31
C ASP A 113 -3.19 -19.65 47.71
N ASP A 114 -2.70 -20.63 48.47
CA ASP A 114 -3.17 -20.94 49.83
C ASP A 114 -2.36 -20.25 50.94
N GLY A 115 -1.42 -19.36 50.60
CA GLY A 115 -0.41 -18.81 51.51
C GLY A 115 0.71 -19.79 51.91
N CYS A 116 0.63 -21.06 51.48
CA CYS A 116 1.56 -22.14 51.81
C CYS A 116 2.22 -22.78 50.57
N GLY A 117 2.11 -22.13 49.40
CA GLY A 117 2.75 -22.56 48.15
C GLY A 117 1.98 -23.60 47.34
N ASN A 118 0.74 -23.93 47.71
CA ASN A 118 -0.20 -24.64 46.84
C ASN A 118 -1.25 -23.65 46.30
N LEU A 119 -2.23 -24.16 45.56
CA LEU A 119 -3.34 -23.38 45.00
C LEU A 119 -4.66 -23.82 45.63
N CYS A 120 -5.48 -22.84 46.03
CA CYS A 120 -6.84 -23.08 46.52
C CYS A 120 -7.76 -23.66 45.43
N GLY A 121 -7.48 -23.30 44.17
CA GLY A 121 -8.12 -23.87 43.00
C GLY A 121 -7.43 -23.46 41.71
N ILE A 122 -7.89 -24.02 40.60
CA ILE A 122 -7.47 -23.64 39.24
C ILE A 122 -8.70 -23.41 38.37
N CYS A 123 -8.69 -22.32 37.62
CA CYS A 123 -9.80 -21.94 36.77
C CYS A 123 -9.90 -22.86 35.54
N GLN A 124 -11.07 -23.48 35.35
CA GLN A 124 -11.33 -24.48 34.31
C GLN A 124 -12.24 -23.94 33.20
N TYR A 125 -11.88 -24.26 31.95
CA TYR A 125 -12.59 -23.81 30.75
C TYR A 125 -14.13 -23.96 30.85
N PRO A 126 -14.92 -22.92 30.50
CA PRO A 126 -14.53 -21.67 29.83
C PRO A 126 -13.97 -20.57 30.75
N LYS A 127 -14.12 -20.72 32.07
CA LYS A 127 -13.65 -19.75 33.07
C LYS A 127 -12.18 -20.00 33.38
N VAL A 128 -11.26 -19.25 32.78
CA VAL A 128 -9.80 -19.51 32.86
C VAL A 128 -8.99 -18.39 33.51
N LEU A 129 -9.60 -17.25 33.85
CA LEU A 129 -8.96 -16.15 34.57
C LEU A 129 -9.42 -16.11 36.03
N CYS A 130 -8.52 -15.78 36.96
CA CYS A 130 -8.90 -15.45 38.33
C CYS A 130 -9.17 -13.93 38.44
N SER A 131 -10.30 -13.52 38.99
CA SER A 131 -10.60 -12.11 39.26
C SER A 131 -9.96 -11.63 40.57
N ARG A 132 -9.90 -10.32 40.81
CA ARG A 132 -9.53 -9.74 42.12
C ARG A 132 -10.50 -10.10 43.26
N GLU A 133 -11.67 -10.67 42.93
CA GLU A 133 -12.62 -11.22 43.90
C GLU A 133 -12.38 -12.72 44.16
N ARG A 134 -11.33 -13.30 43.56
CA ARG A 134 -10.88 -14.70 43.71
C ARG A 134 -11.92 -15.72 43.22
N LYS A 135 -12.58 -15.33 42.13
CA LYS A 135 -13.56 -16.12 41.38
C LYS A 135 -13.07 -16.33 39.95
N CYS A 136 -13.38 -17.49 39.40
CA CYS A 136 -12.99 -17.83 38.03
C CYS A 136 -13.95 -17.19 37.02
N VAL A 137 -13.42 -16.38 36.12
CA VAL A 137 -14.14 -15.65 35.08
C VAL A 137 -13.68 -16.09 33.68
N GLU A 138 -14.55 -15.88 32.69
CA GLU A 138 -14.26 -16.24 31.30
C GLU A 138 -13.19 -15.30 30.71
N TYR A 139 -12.35 -15.84 29.82
CA TYR A 139 -11.38 -15.02 29.10
C TYR A 139 -12.12 -14.16 28.07
N CYS A 140 -12.25 -12.87 28.39
CA CYS A 140 -12.71 -11.88 27.45
C CYS A 140 -11.50 -11.28 26.71
N LYS A 141 -11.44 -11.44 25.38
CA LYS A 141 -10.45 -10.79 24.53
C LYS A 141 -10.93 -9.36 24.25
N PRO A 142 -10.13 -8.31 24.52
CA PRO A 142 -10.42 -6.96 24.04
C PRO A 142 -10.53 -6.92 22.51
N GLU A 143 -11.63 -6.36 22.02
CA GLU A 143 -11.90 -6.16 20.59
C GLU A 143 -11.79 -4.67 20.25
N CYS A 144 -10.55 -4.21 20.05
CA CYS A 144 -10.21 -2.83 19.72
C CYS A 144 -9.83 -2.60 18.26
N ASP A 145 -9.80 -3.64 17.43
CA ASP A 145 -9.41 -3.54 16.02
C ASP A 145 -10.37 -2.60 15.27
N GLY A 146 -9.83 -1.47 14.79
CA GLY A 146 -10.60 -0.42 14.11
C GLY A 146 -11.31 0.59 15.02
N LYS A 147 -11.10 0.56 16.34
CA LYS A 147 -11.60 1.57 17.29
C LYS A 147 -10.50 2.54 17.71
N GLU A 148 -10.81 3.83 17.70
CA GLU A 148 -9.97 4.88 18.28
C GLU A 148 -10.35 5.15 19.75
N CYS A 149 -11.63 4.97 20.08
CA CYS A 149 -12.20 5.24 21.40
C CYS A 149 -13.31 4.22 21.78
N GLY A 150 -13.72 4.20 23.05
CA GLY A 150 -14.93 3.51 23.51
C GLY A 150 -14.66 2.16 24.18
N THR A 151 -15.68 1.34 24.39
CA THR A 151 -15.53 0.08 25.15
C THR A 151 -14.88 -1.03 24.34
N ASP A 152 -14.08 -1.88 25.00
CA ASP A 152 -13.36 -3.00 24.38
C ASP A 152 -14.21 -4.27 24.17
N GLY A 153 -15.48 -4.25 24.61
CA GLY A 153 -16.37 -5.41 24.63
C GLY A 153 -16.26 -6.26 25.91
N CYS A 154 -15.29 -5.93 26.76
CA CYS A 154 -15.02 -6.52 28.07
C CYS A 154 -15.30 -5.47 29.16
N THR A 155 -14.42 -5.36 30.17
CA THR A 155 -14.49 -4.36 31.25
C THR A 155 -13.57 -3.16 31.01
N GLY A 156 -13.00 -3.02 29.81
CA GLY A 156 -12.00 -2.01 29.48
C GLY A 156 -12.47 -1.01 28.42
N TYR A 157 -11.50 -0.20 27.98
CA TYR A 157 -11.70 0.81 26.95
C TYR A 157 -10.56 0.74 25.93
N CYS A 158 -10.92 0.91 24.66
CA CYS A 158 -9.98 1.10 23.56
C CYS A 158 -9.71 2.60 23.45
N GLY A 159 -8.51 3.06 23.84
CA GLY A 159 -8.11 4.47 23.71
C GLY A 159 -8.91 5.48 24.55
N GLU A 160 -8.45 6.73 24.51
CA GLU A 160 -9.08 7.89 25.17
C GLU A 160 -9.01 9.10 24.22
N CYS A 161 -10.09 9.88 24.12
CA CYS A 161 -10.14 11.10 23.30
C CYS A 161 -9.56 12.32 24.03
N GLN A 162 -9.18 13.35 23.29
CA GLN A 162 -8.66 14.59 23.87
C GLN A 162 -9.74 15.36 24.65
N SER A 163 -9.32 16.29 25.52
CA SER A 163 -10.21 17.03 26.44
C SER A 163 -11.36 17.81 25.78
N ASN A 164 -11.25 18.07 24.48
CA ASN A 164 -12.16 18.82 23.62
C ASN A 164 -12.97 17.92 22.66
N GLU A 165 -12.88 16.61 22.82
CA GLU A 165 -13.49 15.60 21.96
C GLU A 165 -14.47 14.73 22.75
N VAL A 166 -15.24 13.92 22.02
CA VAL A 166 -16.13 12.90 22.55
C VAL A 166 -16.06 11.67 21.64
N CYS A 167 -16.17 10.48 22.21
CA CYS A 167 -16.27 9.26 21.42
C CYS A 167 -17.66 9.17 20.78
N ASN A 168 -17.73 8.98 19.46
CA ASN A 168 -19.00 8.82 18.75
C ASN A 168 -19.44 7.34 18.65
N ASP A 169 -20.64 7.10 18.14
CA ASP A 169 -21.20 5.75 17.93
C ASP A 169 -20.44 4.91 16.88
N GLU A 170 -19.49 5.52 16.15
CA GLU A 170 -18.57 4.83 15.22
C GLU A 170 -17.20 4.48 15.85
N PHE A 171 -17.04 4.67 17.17
CA PHE A 171 -15.78 4.46 17.91
C PHE A 171 -14.62 5.38 17.45
N LYS A 172 -14.93 6.61 17.02
CA LYS A 172 -13.98 7.67 16.66
C LYS A 172 -14.08 8.87 17.62
N CYS A 173 -12.95 9.51 17.86
CA CYS A 173 -12.89 10.78 18.58
C CYS A 173 -13.33 11.92 17.66
N VAL A 174 -14.36 12.66 18.06
CA VAL A 174 -14.87 13.82 17.31
C VAL A 174 -14.95 15.05 18.19
N LEU A 175 -14.69 16.22 17.62
CA LEU A 175 -14.74 17.50 18.33
C LEU A 175 -16.12 17.73 18.96
N LYS A 176 -16.12 17.99 20.27
CA LYS A 176 -17.34 18.17 21.05
C LYS A 176 -18.11 19.40 20.57
N ASP A 177 -19.43 19.24 20.41
CA ASP A 177 -20.36 20.28 19.96
C ASP A 177 -20.00 20.90 18.57
N CYS A 178 -19.20 20.21 17.76
CA CYS A 178 -18.75 20.73 16.46
C CYS A 178 -19.83 20.63 15.37
N LYS A 179 -20.06 21.74 14.66
CA LYS A 179 -20.95 21.83 13.49
C LYS A 179 -20.09 21.91 12.22
N PRO A 180 -20.12 20.90 11.32
CA PRO A 180 -19.39 20.93 10.05
C PRO A 180 -19.61 22.24 9.27
N GLU A 181 -18.51 22.91 8.92
CA GLU A 181 -18.50 24.11 8.09
C GLU A 181 -18.29 23.75 6.62
N CYS A 182 -19.35 23.22 6.00
CA CYS A 182 -19.42 22.89 4.57
C CYS A 182 -20.26 23.89 3.75
N ASP A 183 -20.74 24.97 4.38
CA ASP A 183 -21.38 26.07 3.68
C ASP A 183 -20.38 26.67 2.66
N ASP A 184 -20.81 26.83 1.41
CA ASP A 184 -20.01 27.28 0.25
C ASP A 184 -18.74 26.43 -0.09
N LYS A 185 -18.74 25.13 0.24
CA LYS A 185 -17.69 24.17 -0.20
C LYS A 185 -18.25 23.02 -1.04
N GLU A 186 -17.56 22.69 -2.12
CA GLU A 186 -17.79 21.44 -2.87
C GLU A 186 -16.96 20.28 -2.29
N CYS A 187 -15.76 20.58 -1.77
CA CYS A 187 -14.81 19.58 -1.29
C CYS A 187 -13.97 20.07 -0.09
N GLY A 188 -13.23 19.15 0.56
CA GLY A 188 -12.18 19.48 1.53
C GLY A 188 -12.64 19.56 3.01
N PRO A 189 -11.74 19.90 3.96
CA PRO A 189 -11.97 19.68 5.39
C PRO A 189 -13.12 20.51 5.99
N ASP A 190 -13.92 19.90 6.85
CA ASP A 190 -15.13 20.49 7.45
C ASP A 190 -14.90 21.31 8.74
N LYS A 191 -13.63 21.38 9.19
CA LYS A 191 -13.16 21.94 10.48
C LYS A 191 -13.52 21.15 11.75
N CYS A 192 -14.26 20.05 11.64
CA CYS A 192 -14.61 19.13 12.73
C CYS A 192 -13.82 17.81 12.71
N GLY A 193 -12.90 17.64 11.76
CA GLY A 193 -12.12 16.42 11.53
C GLY A 193 -12.64 15.55 10.38
N GLY A 194 -13.78 15.91 9.80
CA GLY A 194 -14.34 15.30 8.60
C GLY A 194 -13.99 16.07 7.32
N ASN A 195 -14.61 15.64 6.22
CA ASN A 195 -14.52 16.31 4.93
C ASN A 195 -15.93 16.62 4.40
N CYS A 196 -16.07 17.81 3.82
CA CYS A 196 -17.15 18.20 2.94
C CYS A 196 -16.93 17.53 1.57
N GLY A 197 -17.96 16.84 1.07
CA GLY A 197 -18.00 16.32 -0.30
C GLY A 197 -16.86 15.38 -0.73
N HIS A 198 -16.78 15.16 -2.04
CA HIS A 198 -15.75 14.38 -2.73
C HIS A 198 -15.78 14.77 -4.22
N CYS A 199 -14.62 14.87 -4.86
CA CYS A 199 -14.53 15.22 -6.28
C CYS A 199 -14.72 13.99 -7.19
N GLY A 200 -14.92 14.22 -8.48
CA GLY A 200 -15.03 13.17 -9.49
C GLY A 200 -13.70 12.44 -9.76
N GLU A 201 -13.79 11.34 -10.51
CA GLU A 201 -12.61 10.60 -10.97
C GLU A 201 -11.74 11.47 -11.89
N GLY A 202 -10.52 11.79 -11.44
CA GLY A 202 -9.58 12.68 -12.13
C GLY A 202 -9.61 14.16 -11.70
N GLU A 203 -10.48 14.52 -10.74
CA GLU A 203 -10.56 15.87 -10.18
C GLU A 203 -9.85 15.96 -8.81
N ILE A 204 -9.23 17.11 -8.54
CA ILE A 204 -8.62 17.45 -7.25
C ILE A 204 -9.37 18.61 -6.58
N CYS A 205 -9.42 18.56 -5.25
CA CYS A 205 -9.96 19.65 -4.45
C CYS A 205 -8.96 20.81 -4.38
N ASN A 206 -9.34 21.98 -4.87
CA ASN A 206 -8.46 23.16 -4.90
C ASN A 206 -8.47 23.94 -3.56
N THR A 207 -7.59 24.93 -3.42
CA THR A 207 -7.50 25.77 -2.20
C THR A 207 -8.66 26.75 -2.01
N ALA A 208 -9.60 26.82 -2.95
CA ALA A 208 -10.87 27.52 -2.84
C ALA A 208 -12.05 26.60 -2.48
N PHE A 209 -11.80 25.30 -2.25
CA PHE A 209 -12.79 24.25 -1.94
C PHE A 209 -13.75 23.89 -3.10
N GLU A 210 -13.28 24.10 -4.34
CA GLU A 210 -13.95 23.67 -5.58
C GLU A 210 -13.23 22.43 -6.15
N CYS A 211 -13.97 21.55 -6.82
CA CYS A 211 -13.39 20.43 -7.58
C CYS A 211 -12.93 20.90 -8.96
N THR A 212 -11.71 20.52 -9.36
CA THR A 212 -11.10 20.94 -10.63
C THR A 212 -10.25 19.83 -11.23
N GLU A 213 -10.20 19.73 -12.56
CA GLU A 213 -9.25 18.84 -13.26
C GLU A 213 -7.80 19.11 -12.81
N ASP A 214 -7.00 18.03 -12.69
CA ASP A 214 -5.58 18.06 -12.31
C ASP A 214 -4.68 18.70 -13.40
N LEU A 215 -4.75 20.04 -13.48
CA LEU A 215 -4.04 20.87 -14.46
C LEU A 215 -2.94 21.74 -13.84
N ASN A 216 -3.03 22.00 -12.54
CA ASN A 216 -2.06 22.79 -11.78
C ASN A 216 -0.92 21.87 -11.31
N CYS A 217 0.30 22.09 -11.79
CA CYS A 217 1.41 21.13 -11.69
C CYS A 217 1.80 20.57 -10.30
N HIS A 218 1.28 21.11 -9.19
CA HIS A 218 1.52 20.66 -7.80
C HIS A 218 3.01 20.32 -7.53
N ASP A 219 3.36 19.05 -7.28
CA ASP A 219 4.72 18.59 -7.05
C ASP A 219 5.50 18.23 -8.33
N ILE A 220 4.81 18.10 -9.47
CA ILE A 220 5.40 17.78 -10.77
C ILE A 220 6.16 18.99 -11.30
N THR A 221 7.49 18.95 -11.24
CA THR A 221 8.34 20.03 -11.75
C THR A 221 8.50 19.98 -13.28
N ALA A 222 9.19 20.96 -13.85
CA ALA A 222 9.62 20.94 -15.25
C ALA A 222 10.69 19.86 -15.55
N ALA A 223 11.27 19.21 -14.54
CA ALA A 223 12.11 18.02 -14.70
C ALA A 223 11.28 16.73 -14.85
N GLY A 224 9.97 16.80 -14.60
CA GLY A 224 9.02 15.70 -14.72
C GLY A 224 9.19 14.57 -13.71
N GLN A 225 8.30 13.58 -13.83
CA GLN A 225 8.23 12.36 -13.04
C GLN A 225 7.61 11.24 -13.88
N CYS A 226 8.04 9.99 -13.68
CA CYS A 226 7.40 8.83 -14.28
C CYS A 226 6.29 8.27 -13.37
N ILE A 227 5.12 7.96 -13.95
CA ILE A 227 4.06 7.18 -13.31
C ILE A 227 3.73 6.01 -14.24
N GLY A 228 4.10 4.79 -13.84
CA GLY A 228 4.15 3.66 -14.78
C GLY A 228 5.10 3.97 -15.94
N ASN A 229 4.65 3.73 -17.18
CA ASN A 229 5.39 4.13 -18.38
C ASN A 229 4.94 5.49 -18.98
N GLN A 230 4.21 6.31 -18.21
CA GLN A 230 3.82 7.66 -18.63
C GLN A 230 4.75 8.70 -17.98
N LEU A 231 5.20 9.65 -18.79
CA LEU A 231 5.96 10.82 -18.38
C LEU A 231 4.99 11.97 -18.07
N LEU A 232 5.04 12.46 -16.83
CA LEU A 232 4.35 13.68 -16.41
C LEU A 232 5.39 14.80 -16.28
N TYR A 233 5.13 15.98 -16.85
CA TYR A 233 6.00 17.15 -16.64
C TYR A 233 5.24 18.48 -16.70
N CYS A 234 5.69 19.47 -15.95
CA CYS A 234 5.10 20.81 -15.98
C CYS A 234 5.72 21.65 -17.11
N GLN A 235 4.88 22.14 -18.03
CA GLN A 235 5.30 23.10 -19.05
C GLN A 235 4.35 24.30 -19.07
N ASN A 236 4.90 25.51 -18.97
CA ASN A 236 4.13 26.76 -18.94
C ASN A 236 3.03 26.82 -17.86
N ALA A 237 3.26 26.18 -16.71
CA ALA A 237 2.30 25.99 -15.60
C ALA A 237 1.08 25.11 -15.93
N GLN A 238 1.14 24.31 -17.00
CA GLN A 238 0.20 23.24 -17.31
C GLN A 238 0.88 21.87 -17.13
N LEU A 239 0.18 20.91 -16.51
CA LEU A 239 0.62 19.51 -16.49
C LEU A 239 0.51 18.89 -17.89
N VAL A 240 1.61 18.34 -18.41
CA VAL A 240 1.68 17.58 -19.65
C VAL A 240 1.84 16.10 -19.32
N ARG A 241 1.09 15.24 -20.00
CA ARG A 241 1.20 13.78 -19.94
C ARG A 241 1.64 13.27 -21.31
N GLU A 242 2.72 12.51 -21.35
CA GLU A 242 3.27 11.86 -22.55
C GLU A 242 3.34 10.35 -22.28
N ASP A 243 2.73 9.55 -23.16
CA ASP A 243 2.69 8.09 -23.03
C ASP A 243 3.87 7.46 -23.80
N CYS A 244 4.83 6.89 -23.10
CA CYS A 244 6.01 6.31 -23.75
C CYS A 244 5.67 5.02 -24.55
N ASP A 245 4.55 4.35 -24.29
CA ASP A 245 4.10 3.21 -25.09
C ASP A 245 3.66 3.61 -26.52
N ALA A 246 3.48 4.91 -26.79
CA ALA A 246 3.19 5.42 -28.14
C ALA A 246 4.33 5.18 -29.15
N ILE A 247 5.54 4.87 -28.68
CA ILE A 247 6.68 4.44 -29.52
C ILE A 247 7.21 3.10 -28.97
N PRO A 248 7.07 1.99 -29.70
CA PRO A 248 7.49 0.67 -29.21
C PRO A 248 8.93 0.62 -28.71
N GLY A 249 9.10 0.28 -27.43
CA GLY A 249 10.39 0.13 -26.76
C GLY A 249 10.96 1.40 -26.12
N MET A 250 10.24 2.52 -26.12
CA MET A 250 10.56 3.62 -25.21
C MET A 250 10.05 3.34 -23.80
N VAL A 251 10.82 3.76 -22.80
CA VAL A 251 10.38 3.78 -21.40
C VAL A 251 10.58 5.16 -20.78
N CYS A 252 9.73 5.50 -19.81
CA CYS A 252 9.95 6.67 -18.97
C CYS A 252 11.12 6.37 -18.01
N THR A 253 12.17 7.19 -18.07
CA THR A 253 13.37 6.99 -17.23
C THR A 253 14.06 8.30 -16.87
N TYR A 254 14.87 8.28 -15.81
CA TYR A 254 15.58 9.45 -15.28
C TYR A 254 16.99 9.59 -15.88
N SER A 255 17.21 10.67 -16.62
CA SER A 255 18.54 11.02 -17.15
C SER A 255 19.37 11.76 -16.11
N HIS A 256 20.41 11.10 -15.61
CA HIS A 256 21.40 11.69 -14.72
C HIS A 256 22.17 12.84 -15.37
N ALA A 257 22.32 12.84 -16.69
CA ALA A 257 22.99 13.90 -17.45
C ALA A 257 22.11 15.15 -17.68
N GLY A 258 20.79 14.97 -17.75
CA GLY A 258 19.82 16.08 -17.87
C GLY A 258 19.26 16.56 -16.53
N GLN A 259 19.31 15.71 -15.49
CA GLN A 259 18.54 15.82 -14.25
C GLN A 259 17.01 15.87 -14.47
N THR A 260 16.53 15.17 -15.51
CA THR A 260 15.12 15.13 -15.91
C THR A 260 14.66 13.72 -16.24
N HIS A 261 13.36 13.45 -16.05
CA HIS A 261 12.70 12.29 -16.64
C HIS A 261 12.40 12.54 -18.12
N LEU A 262 12.45 11.48 -18.95
CA LEU A 262 11.99 11.52 -20.34
C LEU A 262 11.61 10.12 -20.86
N CYS A 263 10.78 10.08 -21.92
CA CYS A 263 10.60 8.88 -22.73
C CYS A 263 11.85 8.65 -23.61
N THR A 264 12.54 7.53 -23.45
CA THR A 264 13.66 7.15 -24.32
C THR A 264 13.84 5.65 -24.39
N TYR A 265 14.57 5.18 -25.40
CA TYR A 265 15.27 3.91 -25.30
C TYR A 265 16.33 4.02 -24.18
N PRO A 266 16.38 3.10 -23.22
CA PRO A 266 17.37 3.11 -22.14
C PRO A 266 18.76 2.68 -22.65
N GLU A 267 19.83 3.31 -22.14
CA GLU A 267 21.22 3.07 -22.61
C GLU A 267 21.68 1.61 -22.44
N VAL A 268 21.20 0.95 -21.38
CA VAL A 268 21.20 -0.51 -21.24
C VAL A 268 19.75 -0.93 -21.16
N CYS A 269 19.23 -1.53 -22.23
CA CYS A 269 17.85 -2.00 -22.23
C CYS A 269 17.74 -3.34 -21.51
N GLN A 270 16.95 -3.35 -20.44
CA GLN A 270 16.62 -4.52 -19.64
C GLN A 270 15.36 -5.18 -20.23
N PRO A 271 15.46 -6.40 -20.79
CA PRO A 271 14.33 -7.10 -21.40
C PRO A 271 13.13 -7.21 -20.45
N GLN A 272 11.99 -6.61 -20.81
CA GLN A 272 10.76 -6.69 -20.01
C GLN A 272 10.05 -8.02 -20.28
N CYS A 273 10.61 -9.07 -19.67
CA CYS A 273 10.29 -10.48 -19.89
C CYS A 273 9.85 -11.24 -18.64
N GLU A 274 9.70 -10.55 -17.52
CA GLU A 274 9.05 -11.10 -16.33
C GLU A 274 7.61 -11.51 -16.67
N GLU A 275 7.19 -12.68 -16.19
CA GLU A 275 5.91 -13.37 -16.47
C GLU A 275 5.61 -13.75 -17.94
N LYS A 276 6.37 -13.25 -18.92
CA LYS A 276 6.23 -13.62 -20.35
C LYS A 276 6.90 -14.94 -20.70
N GLN A 277 6.33 -15.62 -21.70
CA GLN A 277 6.84 -16.86 -22.29
C GLN A 277 7.38 -16.65 -23.72
N CYS A 278 6.77 -15.76 -24.49
CA CYS A 278 7.25 -15.31 -25.80
C CYS A 278 6.84 -13.86 -26.07
N GLY A 279 7.19 -13.32 -27.26
CA GLY A 279 6.84 -11.95 -27.68
C GLY A 279 7.94 -10.91 -27.39
N ASP A 280 7.67 -9.66 -27.75
CA ASP A 280 8.67 -8.58 -27.72
C ASP A 280 9.12 -8.23 -26.29
N ASP A 281 10.42 -8.01 -26.15
CA ASP A 281 11.07 -7.65 -24.88
C ASP A 281 11.09 -6.14 -24.58
N ARG A 282 10.49 -5.34 -25.48
CA ARG A 282 10.54 -3.86 -25.50
C ARG A 282 11.96 -3.27 -25.65
N CYS A 283 12.95 -4.10 -25.97
CA CYS A 283 14.33 -3.71 -26.29
C CYS A 283 14.73 -3.97 -27.76
N GLY A 284 13.79 -4.44 -28.59
CA GLY A 284 14.05 -4.84 -29.97
C GLY A 284 14.52 -6.30 -30.13
N GLY A 285 14.48 -7.08 -29.05
CA GLY A 285 14.60 -8.53 -29.04
C GLY A 285 13.26 -9.18 -28.66
N SER A 286 13.33 -10.39 -28.09
CA SER A 286 12.16 -11.20 -27.75
C SER A 286 12.39 -12.01 -26.49
N CYS A 287 11.38 -12.08 -25.62
CA CYS A 287 11.41 -12.79 -24.34
C CYS A 287 11.46 -14.31 -24.45
N GLY A 288 11.14 -14.85 -25.61
CA GLY A 288 11.16 -16.29 -25.88
C GLY A 288 10.43 -16.62 -27.18
N THR A 289 10.43 -17.91 -27.51
CA THR A 289 9.72 -18.47 -28.66
C THR A 289 8.72 -19.51 -28.18
N CYS A 290 7.47 -19.37 -28.57
CA CYS A 290 6.41 -20.30 -28.21
C CYS A 290 6.69 -21.69 -28.83
N PRO A 291 6.37 -22.80 -28.14
CA PRO A 291 6.69 -24.16 -28.61
C PRO A 291 5.72 -24.67 -29.69
N ASP A 292 6.13 -25.72 -30.41
CA ASP A 292 5.33 -26.39 -31.46
C ASP A 292 4.79 -25.41 -32.52
N GLU A 293 3.51 -25.50 -32.89
CA GLU A 293 2.83 -24.59 -33.84
C GLU A 293 2.04 -23.48 -33.10
N GLN A 294 2.43 -23.14 -31.87
CA GLN A 294 1.78 -22.11 -31.05
C GLN A 294 2.19 -20.69 -31.48
N VAL A 295 1.34 -19.72 -31.16
CA VAL A 295 1.58 -18.29 -31.39
C VAL A 295 1.65 -17.54 -30.06
N CYS A 296 2.23 -16.33 -30.11
CA CYS A 296 2.33 -15.44 -28.97
C CYS A 296 1.05 -14.60 -28.84
N SER A 297 0.47 -14.55 -27.65
CA SER A 297 -0.57 -13.56 -27.34
C SER A 297 0.03 -12.15 -27.18
N THR A 298 -0.79 -11.10 -27.26
CA THR A 298 -0.33 -9.72 -27.05
C THR A 298 0.17 -9.44 -25.63
N VAL A 299 -0.12 -10.31 -24.66
CA VAL A 299 0.43 -10.26 -23.29
C VAL A 299 1.64 -11.18 -23.08
N GLY A 300 2.11 -11.88 -24.11
CA GLY A 300 3.33 -12.69 -24.07
C GLY A 300 3.17 -14.14 -23.63
N VAL A 301 1.95 -14.70 -23.68
CA VAL A 301 1.65 -16.10 -23.33
C VAL A 301 1.59 -16.97 -24.59
N CYS A 302 2.12 -18.20 -24.53
CA CYS A 302 2.01 -19.16 -25.62
C CYS A 302 0.59 -19.73 -25.70
N GLY A 303 0.03 -19.88 -26.90
CA GLY A 303 -1.22 -20.61 -27.09
C GLY A 303 -1.47 -21.04 -28.53
N PRO A 304 -2.45 -21.92 -28.79
CA PRO A 304 -2.80 -22.32 -30.14
C PRO A 304 -3.28 -21.11 -30.96
N PRO A 305 -3.02 -21.04 -32.27
CA PRO A 305 -3.57 -19.99 -33.12
C PRO A 305 -5.11 -20.07 -33.20
N CYS A 306 -5.79 -18.92 -33.20
CA CYS A 306 -7.26 -18.87 -33.23
C CYS A 306 -7.93 -19.54 -34.45
N GLY A 307 -7.23 -19.63 -35.58
CA GLY A 307 -7.79 -20.17 -36.83
C GLY A 307 -8.99 -19.34 -37.30
N ASP A 308 -10.13 -20.00 -37.52
CA ASP A 308 -11.41 -19.37 -37.88
C ASP A 308 -12.23 -18.89 -36.65
N VAL A 309 -11.76 -19.14 -35.42
CA VAL A 309 -12.46 -18.71 -34.19
C VAL A 309 -12.20 -17.23 -33.93
N THR A 310 -13.24 -16.50 -33.53
CA THR A 310 -13.17 -15.06 -33.22
C THR A 310 -13.36 -14.80 -31.73
N GLU A 311 -13.25 -13.54 -31.30
CA GLU A 311 -13.49 -13.13 -29.90
C GLU A 311 -14.91 -13.45 -29.41
N ARG A 312 -15.88 -13.53 -30.34
CA ARG A 312 -17.26 -13.96 -30.05
C ARG A 312 -17.39 -15.45 -29.71
N GLY A 313 -16.34 -16.23 -29.91
CA GLY A 313 -16.28 -17.66 -29.60
C GLY A 313 -17.14 -18.58 -30.45
N ALA A 314 -17.16 -19.86 -30.06
CA ALA A 314 -17.98 -20.93 -30.61
C ALA A 314 -18.13 -22.08 -29.59
N CYS A 315 -19.18 -22.87 -29.71
CA CYS A 315 -19.40 -24.07 -28.88
C CYS A 315 -18.88 -25.34 -29.57
N LEU A 316 -18.20 -26.18 -28.80
CA LEU A 316 -17.70 -27.50 -29.19
C LEU A 316 -18.26 -28.62 -28.29
N TYR A 317 -18.01 -29.87 -28.69
CA TYR A 317 -18.25 -31.08 -27.90
C TYR A 317 -19.66 -31.27 -27.33
N HIS A 318 -20.70 -30.91 -28.10
CA HIS A 318 -22.12 -30.92 -27.69
C HIS A 318 -22.44 -29.89 -26.60
N ASP A 319 -22.01 -28.65 -26.83
CA ASP A 319 -22.34 -27.46 -26.04
C ASP A 319 -21.81 -27.53 -24.59
N THR A 320 -20.79 -28.37 -24.32
CA THR A 320 -20.08 -28.43 -23.04
C THR A 320 -18.84 -27.54 -22.99
N THR A 321 -18.26 -27.22 -24.15
CA THR A 321 -16.98 -26.53 -24.26
C THR A 321 -17.15 -25.24 -25.04
N LEU A 322 -16.71 -24.12 -24.46
CA LEU A 322 -16.57 -22.83 -25.12
C LEU A 322 -15.13 -22.69 -25.63
N VAL A 323 -14.95 -22.32 -26.89
CA VAL A 323 -13.65 -21.82 -27.41
C VAL A 323 -13.81 -20.40 -27.91
N TYR A 324 -12.81 -19.56 -27.68
CA TYR A 324 -12.79 -18.17 -28.17
C TYR A 324 -11.37 -17.68 -28.43
N CYS A 325 -11.23 -16.77 -29.40
CA CYS A 325 -9.97 -16.08 -29.60
C CYS A 325 -9.82 -14.98 -28.55
N SER A 326 -8.68 -14.86 -27.90
CA SER A 326 -8.35 -13.72 -27.04
C SER A 326 -6.89 -13.35 -27.25
N GLN A 327 -6.63 -12.06 -27.47
CA GLN A 327 -5.25 -11.52 -27.56
C GLN A 327 -4.37 -12.22 -28.62
N GLY A 328 -4.95 -12.90 -29.61
CA GLY A 328 -4.26 -13.64 -30.67
C GLY A 328 -4.12 -15.16 -30.45
N ILE A 329 -4.48 -15.69 -29.27
CA ILE A 329 -4.47 -17.13 -28.97
C ILE A 329 -5.87 -17.68 -28.77
N LEU A 330 -6.05 -18.97 -29.06
CA LEU A 330 -7.27 -19.72 -28.77
C LEU A 330 -7.30 -20.12 -27.29
N LEU A 331 -8.38 -19.76 -26.60
CA LEU A 331 -8.69 -20.20 -25.25
C LEU A 331 -9.85 -21.20 -25.28
N GLU A 332 -9.81 -22.18 -24.37
CA GLU A 332 -10.83 -23.23 -24.22
C GLU A 332 -11.30 -23.29 -22.76
N ILE A 333 -12.61 -23.31 -22.54
CA ILE A 333 -13.26 -23.42 -21.23
C ILE A 333 -14.25 -24.58 -21.26
N ASP A 334 -14.06 -25.54 -20.36
CA ASP A 334 -15.06 -26.58 -20.05
C ASP A 334 -16.17 -25.97 -19.17
N CYS A 335 -17.29 -25.62 -19.78
CA CYS A 335 -18.48 -25.14 -19.08
C CYS A 335 -19.07 -26.23 -18.17
N SER A 336 -18.92 -27.50 -18.52
CA SER A 336 -19.51 -28.64 -17.79
C SER A 336 -18.86 -28.84 -16.41
N ALA A 337 -17.58 -28.49 -16.25
CA ALA A 337 -16.90 -28.41 -14.95
C ALA A 337 -17.65 -27.50 -13.95
N TYR A 338 -18.28 -26.43 -14.45
CA TYR A 338 -19.09 -25.48 -13.68
C TYR A 338 -20.59 -25.81 -13.67
N ARG A 339 -21.00 -26.92 -14.30
CA ARG A 339 -22.41 -27.31 -14.57
C ARG A 339 -23.17 -26.31 -15.46
N LEU A 340 -22.44 -25.61 -16.31
CA LEU A 340 -22.96 -24.67 -17.30
C LEU A 340 -22.86 -25.30 -18.70
N TYR A 341 -23.47 -24.65 -19.69
CA TYR A 341 -23.42 -25.06 -21.09
C TYR A 341 -22.98 -23.89 -21.95
N CYS A 342 -22.15 -24.12 -22.95
CA CYS A 342 -21.82 -23.10 -23.94
C CYS A 342 -23.10 -22.73 -24.71
N LYS A 343 -23.48 -21.45 -24.66
CA LYS A 343 -24.70 -20.92 -25.30
C LYS A 343 -24.44 -19.54 -25.88
N TYR A 344 -25.21 -19.18 -26.90
CA TYR A 344 -25.15 -17.85 -27.52
C TYR A 344 -25.90 -16.82 -26.67
N ASP A 345 -25.20 -15.77 -26.25
CA ASP A 345 -25.77 -14.59 -25.62
C ASP A 345 -25.79 -13.42 -26.64
N PRO A 346 -26.97 -12.85 -26.97
CA PRO A 346 -27.08 -11.75 -27.93
C PRO A 346 -26.67 -10.38 -27.38
N THR A 347 -26.43 -10.24 -26.07
CA THR A 347 -26.06 -8.97 -25.42
C THR A 347 -24.55 -8.74 -25.36
N MET A 348 -23.77 -9.82 -25.44
CA MET A 348 -22.30 -9.80 -25.48
C MET A 348 -21.75 -8.91 -26.61
N HIS A 349 -20.51 -8.43 -26.44
CA HIS A 349 -19.81 -7.54 -27.38
C HIS A 349 -20.67 -6.35 -27.86
N GLY A 350 -21.37 -5.67 -26.93
CA GLY A 350 -22.16 -4.48 -27.26
C GLY A 350 -23.47 -4.75 -28.02
N ASN A 351 -24.08 -5.92 -27.82
CA ASN A 351 -25.22 -6.47 -28.58
C ASN A 351 -24.89 -6.96 -30.00
N GLU A 352 -23.62 -7.22 -30.31
CA GLU A 352 -23.23 -8.00 -31.49
C GLU A 352 -23.35 -9.52 -31.26
N GLY A 353 -23.37 -9.91 -29.99
CA GLY A 353 -23.55 -11.27 -29.48
C GLY A 353 -22.30 -12.15 -29.58
N GLY A 354 -22.25 -13.17 -28.73
CA GLY A 354 -21.15 -14.12 -28.63
C GLY A 354 -21.58 -15.39 -27.89
N TYR A 355 -20.64 -16.28 -27.58
CA TYR A 355 -20.90 -17.49 -26.82
C TYR A 355 -20.26 -17.42 -25.43
N ASP A 356 -20.98 -17.89 -24.41
CA ASP A 356 -20.54 -17.93 -23.01
C ASP A 356 -21.04 -19.20 -22.30
N CYS A 357 -20.46 -19.55 -21.17
CA CYS A 357 -20.90 -20.66 -20.32
C CYS A 357 -22.12 -20.23 -19.48
N LEU A 358 -23.33 -20.64 -19.89
CA LEU A 358 -24.60 -20.21 -19.29
C LEU A 358 -25.47 -21.40 -18.80
N PRO A 359 -26.28 -21.21 -17.73
CA PRO A 359 -27.14 -22.24 -17.13
C PRO A 359 -28.25 -22.73 -18.07
#